data_AF-A0A087QVK0-F1
#
_entry.id   AF-A0A087QVK0-F1
#
_cell.length_a   1.000
_cell.length_b   1.000
_cell.length_c   1.000
_cell.angle_alpha   90.00
_cell.angle_beta   90.00
_cell.angle_gamma   90.00
#
_symmetry.space_group_name_H-M   'P 1'
#
loop_
_entity.id
_entity.type
_entity.pdbx_description
1 polymer ?
#
loop_
_entity_poly.entity_id
_entity_poly.type
_entity_poly.pdbx_seq_one_letter_code
_entity_poly.pdbx_strand_id
1 'polypeptide(L)'
;SPLVATIASMDMGLLLRDDVFVDFFNTFLNLPVFGQTPIYISSMGRWDLWPELPSHLNPSPPALLAWLKKHRLPHFCKSSLCLHLVLCQKLLGFIRSGEAAKLLNWQSADQWLLEKCISGSQGMWRFQAFVQGMAGEELTNFWLTTERLLGLDESDARQRDLYLSLLHRLKATHLREGSSVVSLCRTIIGSLLKARHVQPISTRREILSKMQERALFMIQSYWLPKFFIHCKMGMEEEKSCWPLLQEYQERLLWANSQEPSGFSENLFTMHIRRSQGLSGPYCSKVAKAEIWTLVQEGRDTQEVKMPSFQVQPERQLGPAGSTKASRLDKDVLGSIPQQSEHPANTAFGGKGGATSPKRPRPNAEQVLHLEDLCEEKVLPNLRSSAPLVQLPSLKKLVKTLSFLPWALSAETCAGRPFRDFLKRQDRSTETNLLDLWHDLEEFLPVVLDPSRENSFFLRHFIGEKICKTYLEEGTIQQLPLETRTLRSLRNHLMSGEFSPWIFRAQKEICEVLCCFYEEFLADDDRTFLQFMVKGMHG
;
A
#
# COMPACT_ATOMS: atom_id res chain seq x y z
N SER A 1 16.83 2.72 13.51
CA SER A 1 16.13 3.66 14.40
C SER A 1 16.05 3.04 15.79
N PRO A 2 16.25 3.81 16.87
CA PRO A 2 16.07 3.32 18.24
C PRO A 2 14.69 2.73 18.48
N LEU A 3 13.61 3.40 18.05
CA LEU A 3 12.25 2.91 18.32
C LEU A 3 11.92 1.61 17.58
N VAL A 4 12.45 1.43 16.35
CA VAL A 4 12.33 0.15 15.61
C VAL A 4 13.09 -0.97 16.33
N ALA A 5 14.24 -0.68 16.94
CA ALA A 5 14.97 -1.66 17.74
C ALA A 5 14.23 -2.00 19.06
N THR A 6 13.56 -1.03 19.68
CA THR A 6 12.66 -1.26 20.82
C THR A 6 11.51 -2.17 20.41
N ILE A 7 10.79 -1.87 19.31
CA ILE A 7 9.70 -2.72 18.81
C ILE A 7 10.18 -4.14 18.50
N ALA A 8 11.37 -4.30 17.90
CA ALA A 8 11.93 -5.61 17.58
C ALA A 8 12.35 -6.45 18.81
N SER A 9 12.58 -5.82 19.96
CA SER A 9 13.04 -6.48 21.20
C SER A 9 11.95 -6.66 22.26
N MET A 10 10.91 -5.81 22.24
CA MET A 10 9.74 -5.91 23.13
C MET A 10 9.01 -7.26 23.04
N ASP A 11 8.20 -7.55 24.06
CA ASP A 11 7.30 -8.70 24.00
C ASP A 11 6.02 -8.41 23.17
N MET A 12 5.55 -9.42 22.44
CA MET A 12 4.32 -9.29 21.63
C MET A 12 3.10 -8.99 22.50
N GLY A 13 2.99 -9.58 23.69
CA GLY A 13 1.88 -9.32 24.63
C GLY A 13 1.90 -7.91 25.23
N LEU A 14 3.03 -7.19 25.15
CA LEU A 14 3.12 -5.76 25.49
C LEU A 14 2.81 -4.87 24.28
N LEU A 15 3.33 -5.21 23.10
CA LEU A 15 3.05 -4.47 21.86
C LEU A 15 1.54 -4.47 21.52
N LEU A 16 0.85 -5.60 21.75
CA LEU A 16 -0.59 -5.76 21.52
C LEU A 16 -1.48 -5.03 22.55
N ARG A 17 -0.92 -4.27 23.50
CA ARG A 17 -1.65 -3.31 24.36
C ARG A 17 -1.79 -1.92 23.75
N ASP A 18 -1.02 -1.61 22.71
CA ASP A 18 -1.10 -0.34 21.98
C ASP A 18 -1.99 -0.54 20.74
N ASP A 19 -3.22 -0.02 20.77
CA ASP A 19 -4.16 -0.11 19.64
C ASP A 19 -3.59 0.47 18.33
N VAL A 20 -2.67 1.44 18.40
CA VAL A 20 -1.99 2.00 17.22
C VAL A 20 -0.99 0.99 16.66
N PHE A 21 -0.25 0.28 17.50
CA PHE A 21 0.57 -0.85 17.04
C PHE A 21 -0.33 -1.96 16.44
N VAL A 22 -1.43 -2.30 17.10
CA VAL A 22 -2.37 -3.36 16.63
C VAL A 22 -2.91 -3.04 15.24
N ASP A 23 -3.36 -1.81 14.97
CA ASP A 23 -3.85 -1.40 13.65
C ASP A 23 -2.78 -1.49 12.56
N PHE A 24 -1.58 -0.95 12.82
CA PHE A 24 -0.46 -1.02 11.86
C PHE A 24 0.02 -2.45 11.63
N PHE A 25 0.01 -3.29 12.66
CA PHE A 25 0.44 -4.69 12.56
C PHE A 25 -0.61 -5.58 11.88
N ASN A 26 -1.90 -5.39 12.15
CA ASN A 26 -2.99 -6.04 11.42
C ASN A 26 -2.97 -5.66 9.93
N THR A 27 -2.77 -4.38 9.61
CA THR A 27 -2.64 -3.88 8.23
C THR A 27 -1.44 -4.51 7.52
N PHE A 28 -0.33 -4.73 8.22
CA PHE A 28 0.82 -5.48 7.72
C PHE A 28 0.54 -6.99 7.55
N LEU A 29 -0.16 -7.63 8.49
CA LEU A 29 -0.48 -9.07 8.42
C LEU A 29 -1.48 -9.38 7.30
N ASN A 30 -2.33 -8.43 6.90
CA ASN A 30 -3.24 -8.52 5.76
C ASN A 30 -2.55 -8.36 4.38
N LEU A 31 -1.24 -8.09 4.30
CA LEU A 31 -0.57 -7.90 3.01
C LEU A 31 -0.59 -9.20 2.18
N PRO A 32 -1.01 -9.17 0.90
CA PRO A 32 -1.30 -10.37 0.09
C PRO A 32 -0.09 -11.26 -0.24
N VAL A 33 1.11 -10.89 0.20
CA VAL A 33 2.31 -11.75 0.16
C VAL A 33 2.26 -12.89 1.20
N PHE A 34 1.67 -12.68 2.38
CA PHE A 34 1.71 -13.67 3.47
C PHE A 34 0.73 -14.82 3.26
N GLY A 35 1.14 -16.08 3.49
CA GLY A 35 0.27 -17.24 3.35
C GLY A 35 -0.80 -17.26 4.44
N GLN A 36 -0.36 -17.25 5.70
CA GLN A 36 -1.25 -17.05 6.86
C GLN A 36 -1.36 -15.56 7.21
N THR A 37 -2.59 -15.06 7.35
CA THR A 37 -2.95 -13.69 7.76
C THR A 37 -3.77 -13.68 9.06
N PRO A 38 -3.14 -13.63 10.25
CA PRO A 38 -3.82 -13.44 11.52
C PRO A 38 -4.26 -11.99 11.73
N ILE A 39 -5.42 -11.77 12.37
CA ILE A 39 -5.91 -10.44 12.74
C ILE A 39 -6.34 -10.42 14.21
N TYR A 40 -5.82 -9.45 14.97
CA TYR A 40 -6.13 -9.26 16.39
C TYR A 40 -7.21 -8.19 16.58
N ILE A 41 -8.28 -8.56 17.28
CA ILE A 41 -9.37 -7.67 17.67
C ILE A 41 -9.15 -7.34 19.16
N SER A 42 -8.49 -6.22 19.44
CA SER A 42 -8.07 -5.82 20.79
C SER A 42 -9.25 -5.72 21.77
N SER A 43 -10.36 -5.13 21.33
CA SER A 43 -11.62 -5.00 22.09
C SER A 43 -12.27 -6.34 22.49
N MET A 44 -11.87 -7.45 21.88
CA MET A 44 -12.35 -8.80 22.22
C MET A 44 -11.24 -9.72 22.75
N GLY A 45 -9.98 -9.28 22.77
CA GLY A 45 -8.82 -10.15 23.02
C GLY A 45 -8.73 -11.33 22.05
N ARG A 46 -9.25 -11.20 20.83
CA ARG A 46 -9.48 -12.34 19.91
C ARG A 46 -8.56 -12.29 18.69
N TRP A 47 -8.01 -13.44 18.32
CA TRP A 47 -7.37 -13.66 17.04
C TRP A 47 -8.31 -14.38 16.07
N ASP A 48 -8.63 -13.74 14.96
CA ASP A 48 -9.23 -14.38 13.79
C ASP A 48 -8.08 -14.76 12.83
N LEU A 49 -8.22 -15.91 12.17
CA LEU A 49 -7.15 -16.53 11.36
C LEU A 49 -7.66 -16.81 9.95
N TRP A 50 -6.87 -16.45 8.94
CA TRP A 50 -7.16 -16.82 7.56
C TRP A 50 -5.91 -17.32 6.81
N PRO A 51 -5.93 -18.53 6.20
CA PRO A 51 -6.95 -19.58 6.37
C PRO A 51 -7.26 -19.95 7.83
N GLU A 52 -8.49 -20.43 8.07
CA GLU A 52 -8.85 -21.03 9.36
C GLU A 52 -8.02 -22.30 9.61
N LEU A 53 -7.73 -22.59 10.88
CA LEU A 53 -7.08 -23.85 11.27
C LEU A 53 -8.08 -25.01 11.22
N PRO A 54 -7.69 -26.20 10.70
CA PRO A 54 -8.50 -27.40 10.76
C PRO A 54 -8.96 -27.73 12.18
N SER A 55 -10.22 -28.14 12.32
CA SER A 55 -10.91 -28.30 13.61
C SER A 55 -10.31 -29.33 14.59
N HIS A 56 -9.42 -30.20 14.10
CA HIS A 56 -8.68 -31.17 14.93
C HIS A 56 -7.44 -30.57 15.62
N LEU A 57 -7.01 -29.37 15.25
CA LEU A 57 -5.91 -28.66 15.91
C LEU A 57 -6.47 -27.81 17.06
N ASN A 58 -5.84 -27.87 18.23
CA ASN A 58 -6.18 -27.02 19.38
C ASN A 58 -5.24 -25.80 19.40
N PRO A 59 -5.68 -24.59 18.98
CA PRO A 59 -4.77 -23.48 18.75
C PRO A 59 -4.34 -22.80 20.05
N SER A 60 -3.03 -22.80 20.32
CA SER A 60 -2.42 -22.14 21.48
C SER A 60 -2.06 -20.67 21.17
N PRO A 61 -2.63 -19.66 21.86
CA PRO A 61 -2.28 -18.26 21.66
C PRO A 61 -0.79 -17.94 21.91
N PRO A 62 -0.13 -18.46 22.96
CA PRO A 62 1.32 -18.33 23.11
C PRO A 62 2.13 -18.86 21.91
N ALA A 63 1.69 -19.96 21.27
CA ALA A 63 2.37 -20.48 20.08
C ALA A 63 2.20 -19.56 18.87
N LEU A 64 1.02 -18.97 18.68
CA LEU A 64 0.76 -17.94 17.66
C LEU A 64 1.64 -16.70 17.90
N LEU A 65 1.71 -16.18 19.14
CA LEU A 65 2.56 -15.04 19.48
C LEU A 65 4.05 -15.32 19.25
N ALA A 66 4.53 -16.53 19.59
CA ALA A 66 5.90 -16.94 19.35
C ALA A 66 6.22 -17.06 17.84
N TRP A 67 5.29 -17.59 17.04
CA TRP A 67 5.42 -17.60 15.57
C TRP A 67 5.42 -16.17 15.00
N LEU A 68 4.50 -15.30 15.43
CA LEU A 68 4.45 -13.90 15.01
C LEU A 68 5.75 -13.16 15.34
N LYS A 69 6.28 -13.30 16.57
CA LYS A 69 7.54 -12.68 17.00
C LYS A 69 8.74 -13.13 16.16
N LYS A 70 8.73 -14.36 15.65
CA LYS A 70 9.82 -14.94 14.85
C LYS A 70 9.67 -14.75 13.33
N HIS A 71 8.46 -14.85 12.79
CA HIS A 71 8.18 -14.96 11.35
C HIS A 71 7.42 -13.75 10.76
N ARG A 72 6.94 -12.80 11.58
CA ARG A 72 6.23 -11.60 11.12
C ARG A 72 6.82 -10.30 11.65
N LEU A 73 7.07 -10.18 12.96
CA LEU A 73 7.63 -8.97 13.59
C LEU A 73 8.96 -8.49 12.95
N PRO A 74 9.94 -9.35 12.59
CA PRO A 74 11.18 -8.89 11.96
C PRO A 74 10.96 -8.30 10.55
N HIS A 75 9.94 -8.78 9.84
CA HIS A 75 9.53 -8.24 8.54
C HIS A 75 8.70 -6.96 8.69
N PHE A 76 7.88 -6.85 9.74
CA PHE A 76 7.23 -5.58 10.10
C PHE A 76 8.29 -4.51 10.41
N CYS A 77 9.31 -4.81 11.21
CA CYS A 77 10.40 -3.86 11.48
C CYS A 77 11.21 -3.47 10.22
N LYS A 78 11.20 -4.30 9.17
CA LYS A 78 11.75 -3.99 7.83
C LYS A 78 10.79 -3.22 6.92
N SER A 79 9.48 -3.17 7.21
CA SER A 79 8.46 -2.55 6.35
C SER A 79 8.58 -1.02 6.22
N SER A 80 7.83 -0.47 5.27
CA SER A 80 7.45 0.94 5.26
C SER A 80 6.43 1.25 6.37
N LEU A 81 5.46 0.38 6.62
CA LEU A 81 4.39 0.56 7.63
C LEU A 81 4.94 0.83 9.04
N CYS A 82 5.99 0.13 9.47
CA CYS A 82 6.62 0.38 10.77
C CYS A 82 7.27 1.77 10.86
N LEU A 83 7.75 2.35 9.76
CA LEU A 83 8.25 3.74 9.75
C LEU A 83 7.10 4.75 9.87
N HIS A 84 5.92 4.42 9.31
CA HIS A 84 4.70 5.22 9.47
C HIS A 84 4.14 5.10 10.90
N LEU A 85 4.23 3.93 11.55
CA LEU A 85 3.97 3.77 12.98
C LEU A 85 4.93 4.63 13.83
N VAL A 86 6.24 4.60 13.56
CA VAL A 86 7.22 5.43 14.28
C VAL A 86 6.93 6.93 14.09
N LEU A 87 6.50 7.36 12.89
CA LEU A 87 6.05 8.73 12.66
C LEU A 87 4.75 9.03 13.41
N CYS A 88 3.72 8.18 13.33
CA CYS A 88 2.45 8.32 14.05
C CYS A 88 2.69 8.50 15.56
N GLN A 89 3.50 7.65 16.17
CA GLN A 89 3.88 7.75 17.59
C GLN A 89 4.62 9.07 17.92
N LYS A 90 5.42 9.62 16.99
CA LYS A 90 6.05 10.94 17.12
C LYS A 90 5.06 12.11 16.94
N LEU A 91 3.97 11.93 16.20
CA LEU A 91 2.87 12.91 16.12
C LEU A 91 2.00 12.83 17.38
N LEU A 92 1.61 11.64 17.82
CA LEU A 92 0.85 11.40 19.06
C LEU A 92 1.60 11.89 20.31
N GLY A 93 2.89 11.60 20.42
CA GLY A 93 3.73 12.12 21.51
C GLY A 93 3.86 13.65 21.52
N PHE A 94 3.69 14.30 20.36
CA PHE A 94 3.61 15.77 20.27
C PHE A 94 2.20 16.27 20.61
N ILE A 95 1.13 15.63 20.14
CA ILE A 95 -0.25 15.97 20.50
C ILE A 95 -0.47 15.90 22.01
N ARG A 96 0.12 14.89 22.67
CA ARG A 96 0.05 14.67 24.12
C ARG A 96 1.02 15.56 24.94
N SER A 97 1.88 16.36 24.30
CA SER A 97 2.82 17.25 25.00
C SER A 97 2.12 18.55 25.48
N GLY A 98 2.34 18.90 26.75
CA GLY A 98 1.83 20.14 27.33
C GLY A 98 2.51 21.40 26.77
N GLU A 99 3.73 21.27 26.25
CA GLU A 99 4.47 22.32 25.54
C GLU A 99 3.83 22.57 24.16
N ALA A 100 3.52 21.51 23.42
CA ALA A 100 2.87 21.59 22.12
C ALA A 100 1.44 22.16 22.23
N ALA A 101 0.66 21.70 23.22
CA ALA A 101 -0.68 22.22 23.47
C ALA A 101 -0.67 23.73 23.75
N LYS A 102 0.30 24.23 24.55
CA LYS A 102 0.49 25.67 24.81
C LYS A 102 0.97 26.43 23.57
N LEU A 103 1.88 25.86 22.78
CA LEU A 103 2.43 26.47 21.57
C LEU A 103 1.36 26.67 20.47
N LEU A 104 0.40 25.74 20.38
CA LEU A 104 -0.63 25.71 19.34
C LEU A 104 -2.03 26.11 19.86
N ASN A 105 -2.12 26.46 21.15
CA ASN A 105 -3.35 26.84 21.86
C ASN A 105 -4.47 25.77 21.75
N TRP A 106 -4.10 24.49 21.83
CA TRP A 106 -5.03 23.36 21.82
C TRP A 106 -5.64 23.12 23.20
N GLN A 107 -6.95 22.85 23.24
CA GLN A 107 -7.65 22.35 24.43
C GLN A 107 -7.58 20.82 24.50
N SER A 108 -7.89 20.22 25.65
CA SER A 108 -7.91 18.76 25.82
C SER A 108 -8.83 18.05 24.81
N ALA A 109 -9.96 18.69 24.44
CA ALA A 109 -10.86 18.20 23.41
C ALA A 109 -10.23 18.22 22.00
N ASP A 110 -9.40 19.22 21.69
CA ASP A 110 -8.67 19.30 20.42
C ASP A 110 -7.57 18.22 20.35
N GLN A 111 -6.83 18.03 21.44
CA GLN A 111 -5.82 16.98 21.55
C GLN A 111 -6.45 15.60 21.35
N TRP A 112 -7.58 15.34 22.03
CA TRP A 112 -8.35 14.11 21.88
C TRP A 112 -8.85 13.88 20.44
N LEU A 113 -9.47 14.89 19.81
CA LEU A 113 -10.01 14.73 18.46
C LEU A 113 -8.87 14.55 17.43
N LEU A 114 -7.81 15.33 17.53
CA LEU A 114 -6.64 15.20 16.65
C LEU A 114 -5.95 13.84 16.81
N GLU A 115 -5.86 13.31 18.03
CA GLU A 115 -5.42 11.94 18.29
C GLU A 115 -6.31 10.92 17.58
N LYS A 116 -7.65 11.05 17.64
CA LYS A 116 -8.57 10.18 16.88
C LYS A 116 -8.42 10.33 15.36
N CYS A 117 -8.09 11.52 14.85
CA CYS A 117 -7.91 11.75 13.41
C CYS A 117 -6.59 11.19 12.84
N ILE A 118 -5.49 11.18 13.62
CA ILE A 118 -4.16 10.76 13.16
C ILE A 118 -3.80 9.31 13.53
N SER A 119 -4.48 8.71 14.52
CA SER A 119 -4.17 7.36 15.01
C SER A 119 -4.36 6.29 13.94
N GLY A 120 -3.46 5.30 13.96
CA GLY A 120 -3.48 4.16 13.06
C GLY A 120 -3.03 4.45 11.64
N SER A 121 -3.00 3.40 10.83
CA SER A 121 -2.62 3.40 9.43
C SER A 121 -3.56 4.26 8.58
N GLN A 122 -4.87 4.19 8.79
CA GLN A 122 -5.85 4.99 8.04
C GLN A 122 -5.78 6.49 8.40
N GLY A 123 -5.48 6.84 9.66
CA GLY A 123 -5.23 8.22 10.07
C GLY A 123 -3.98 8.81 9.39
N MET A 124 -2.88 8.05 9.40
CA MET A 124 -1.67 8.43 8.67
C MET A 124 -1.86 8.48 7.15
N TRP A 125 -2.68 7.60 6.56
CA TRP A 125 -3.00 7.63 5.12
C TRP A 125 -3.80 8.89 4.76
N ARG A 126 -4.80 9.26 5.57
CA ARG A 126 -5.53 10.53 5.42
C ARG A 126 -4.60 11.74 5.54
N PHE A 127 -3.66 11.73 6.47
CA PHE A 127 -2.64 12.76 6.59
C PHE A 127 -1.75 12.84 5.33
N GLN A 128 -1.32 11.71 4.77
CA GLN A 128 -0.53 11.65 3.54
C GLN A 128 -1.29 12.18 2.33
N ALA A 129 -2.56 11.79 2.16
CA ALA A 129 -3.44 12.32 1.11
C ALA A 129 -3.64 13.84 1.27
N PHE A 130 -3.81 14.33 2.49
CA PHE A 130 -3.93 15.77 2.77
C PHE A 130 -2.66 16.57 2.41
N VAL A 131 -1.45 16.04 2.65
CA VAL A 131 -0.20 16.75 2.31
C VAL A 131 0.28 16.52 0.87
N GLN A 132 -0.41 15.69 0.09
CA GLN A 132 -0.03 15.29 -1.27
C GLN A 132 0.10 16.51 -2.21
N GLY A 133 1.15 16.50 -3.04
CA GLY A 133 1.46 17.61 -3.96
C GLY A 133 1.98 18.89 -3.28
N MET A 134 2.06 18.93 -1.94
CA MET A 134 2.58 20.06 -1.17
C MET A 134 3.93 19.71 -0.50
N ALA A 135 4.62 20.74 0.01
CA ALA A 135 5.87 20.56 0.76
C ALA A 135 5.74 19.65 2.01
N GLY A 136 4.53 19.38 2.50
CA GLY A 136 4.30 18.39 3.55
C GLY A 136 4.56 16.94 3.10
N GLU A 137 4.24 16.59 1.84
CA GLU A 137 4.64 15.31 1.22
C GLU A 137 6.16 15.21 1.16
N GLU A 138 6.84 16.27 0.69
CA GLU A 138 8.30 16.31 0.58
C GLU A 138 8.99 16.10 1.94
N LEU A 139 8.56 16.84 2.97
CA LEU A 139 9.09 16.73 4.33
C LEU A 139 8.83 15.35 4.94
N THR A 140 7.66 14.77 4.71
CA THR A 140 7.28 13.44 5.22
C THR A 140 8.11 12.34 4.56
N ASN A 141 8.26 12.37 3.23
CA ASN A 141 9.07 11.41 2.48
C ASN A 141 10.56 11.53 2.80
N PHE A 142 11.07 12.76 2.98
CA PHE A 142 12.42 12.99 3.49
C PHE A 142 12.61 12.42 4.89
N TRP A 143 11.65 12.64 5.79
CA TRP A 143 11.70 12.14 7.16
C TRP A 143 11.74 10.61 7.21
N LEU A 144 10.85 9.94 6.49
CA LEU A 144 10.76 8.47 6.43
C LEU A 144 12.03 7.83 5.81
N THR A 145 12.51 8.41 4.71
CA THR A 145 13.74 7.94 4.03
C THR A 145 14.96 8.11 4.92
N THR A 146 15.03 9.22 5.67
CA THR A 146 16.14 9.51 6.59
C THR A 146 16.06 8.64 7.85
N GLU A 147 14.88 8.39 8.43
CA GLU A 147 14.69 7.46 9.57
C GLU A 147 15.18 6.05 9.23
N ARG A 148 14.91 5.60 7.99
CA ARG A 148 15.41 4.32 7.50
C ARG A 148 16.92 4.33 7.35
N LEU A 149 17.48 5.34 6.68
CA LEU A 149 18.92 5.43 6.42
C LEU A 149 19.75 5.55 7.71
N LEU A 150 19.36 6.43 8.62
CA LEU A 150 19.99 6.58 9.94
C LEU A 150 19.82 5.32 10.81
N GLY A 151 18.90 4.42 10.43
CA GLY A 151 18.70 3.13 11.05
C GLY A 151 19.56 1.98 10.54
N LEU A 152 20.35 2.18 9.48
CA LEU A 152 21.28 1.18 8.97
C LEU A 152 22.66 1.28 9.64
N ASP A 153 23.42 0.20 9.58
CA ASP A 153 24.87 0.25 9.81
C ASP A 153 25.60 0.55 8.48
N GLU A 154 26.51 1.52 8.52
CA GLU A 154 27.36 1.90 7.38
C GLU A 154 28.51 0.90 7.17
N SER A 155 28.79 0.10 8.21
CA SER A 155 29.85 -0.92 8.30
C SER A 155 29.39 -2.31 7.86
N ASP A 156 28.10 -2.62 7.95
CA ASP A 156 27.55 -3.89 7.48
C ASP A 156 27.48 -3.90 5.94
N ALA A 157 28.35 -4.72 5.34
CA ALA A 157 28.37 -4.95 3.90
C ALA A 157 27.01 -5.40 3.33
N ARG A 158 26.15 -6.04 4.11
CA ARG A 158 24.79 -6.47 3.70
C ARG A 158 23.79 -5.31 3.63
N GLN A 159 24.07 -4.19 4.29
CA GLN A 159 23.22 -3.00 4.34
C GLN A 159 23.76 -1.85 3.48
N ARG A 160 25.06 -1.88 3.14
CA ARG A 160 25.78 -0.85 2.40
C ARG A 160 25.08 -0.43 1.09
N ASP A 161 24.61 -1.37 0.29
CA ASP A 161 23.96 -1.07 -0.99
C ASP A 161 22.61 -0.37 -0.81
N LEU A 162 21.83 -0.77 0.21
CA LEU A 162 20.58 -0.12 0.58
C LEU A 162 20.84 1.29 1.13
N TYR A 163 21.86 1.44 1.98
CA TYR A 163 22.30 2.75 2.47
C TYR A 163 22.65 3.68 1.32
N LEU A 164 23.50 3.24 0.38
CA LEU A 164 23.88 4.02 -0.80
C LEU A 164 22.67 4.34 -1.67
N SER A 165 21.80 3.37 -1.96
CA SER A 165 20.60 3.59 -2.78
C SER A 165 19.66 4.65 -2.20
N LEU A 166 19.33 4.56 -0.90
CA LEU A 166 18.55 5.57 -0.18
C LEU A 166 19.24 6.94 -0.19
N LEU A 167 20.57 6.96 -0.04
CA LEU A 167 21.38 8.17 0.02
C LEU A 167 21.51 8.90 -1.33
N HIS A 168 21.47 8.15 -2.43
CA HIS A 168 21.36 8.69 -3.79
C HIS A 168 19.92 9.17 -4.09
N ARG A 169 18.87 8.46 -3.62
CA ARG A 169 17.49 8.95 -3.69
C ARG A 169 17.30 10.28 -2.97
N LEU A 170 17.81 10.40 -1.73
CA LEU A 170 17.80 11.66 -0.97
C LEU A 170 18.47 12.81 -1.75
N LYS A 171 19.59 12.54 -2.44
CA LYS A 171 20.25 13.53 -3.32
C LYS A 171 19.39 13.93 -4.53
N ALA A 172 18.74 12.97 -5.20
CA ALA A 172 17.93 13.22 -6.39
C ALA A 172 16.63 13.98 -6.09
N THR A 173 16.08 13.85 -4.87
CA THR A 173 14.73 14.36 -4.52
C THR A 173 14.76 15.51 -3.50
N HIS A 174 15.38 15.31 -2.33
CA HIS A 174 15.19 16.15 -1.14
C HIS A 174 16.40 17.02 -0.77
N LEU A 175 17.57 16.79 -1.38
CA LEU A 175 18.82 17.51 -1.09
C LEU A 175 19.33 18.31 -2.30
N ARG A 176 18.41 18.71 -3.19
CA ARG A 176 18.67 19.55 -4.37
C ARG A 176 18.29 21.01 -4.13
N GLU A 177 18.86 21.92 -4.92
CA GLU A 177 18.40 23.31 -4.96
C GLU A 177 16.92 23.38 -5.39
N GLY A 178 16.18 24.32 -4.82
CA GLY A 178 14.72 24.43 -4.95
C GLY A 178 13.90 23.59 -3.95
N SER A 179 14.45 22.50 -3.40
CA SER A 179 13.69 21.62 -2.48
C SER A 179 13.26 22.30 -1.17
N SER A 180 12.08 21.94 -0.67
CA SER A 180 11.51 22.45 0.59
C SER A 180 12.40 22.11 1.78
N VAL A 181 12.99 20.91 1.80
CA VAL A 181 13.92 20.44 2.83
C VAL A 181 15.19 21.30 2.88
N VAL A 182 15.82 21.60 1.74
CA VAL A 182 17.02 22.48 1.71
C VAL A 182 16.66 23.92 2.03
N SER A 183 15.48 24.40 1.60
CA SER A 183 14.98 25.73 1.97
C SER A 183 14.81 25.88 3.49
N LEU A 184 14.11 24.92 4.11
CA LEU A 184 13.88 24.85 5.56
C LEU A 184 15.20 24.72 6.36
N CYS A 185 16.14 23.92 5.87
CA CYS A 185 17.39 23.62 6.57
C CYS A 185 18.55 24.58 6.23
N ARG A 186 18.31 25.62 5.42
CA ARG A 186 19.34 26.57 4.96
C ARG A 186 20.15 27.20 6.10
N THR A 187 19.51 27.47 7.23
CA THR A 187 20.17 28.01 8.44
C THR A 187 21.07 26.99 9.14
N ILE A 188 20.70 25.70 9.13
CA ILE A 188 21.51 24.60 9.67
C ILE A 188 22.74 24.39 8.78
N ILE A 189 22.55 24.31 7.46
CA ILE A 189 23.64 24.15 6.49
C ILE A 189 24.61 25.35 6.56
N GLY A 190 24.06 26.57 6.61
CA GLY A 190 24.85 27.81 6.68
C GLY A 190 25.59 28.03 8.00
N SER A 191 25.07 27.59 9.14
CA SER A 191 25.80 27.66 10.42
C SER A 191 26.90 26.60 10.50
N LEU A 192 26.64 25.39 10.01
CA LEU A 192 27.60 24.30 9.96
C LEU A 192 28.83 24.63 9.11
N LEU A 193 28.62 25.28 7.95
CA LEU A 193 29.72 25.76 7.09
C LEU A 193 30.56 26.86 7.75
N LYS A 194 29.96 27.69 8.62
CA LYS A 194 30.65 28.74 9.38
C LYS A 194 31.38 28.22 10.63
N ALA A 195 30.96 27.08 11.18
CA ALA A 195 31.52 26.49 12.40
C ALA A 195 32.93 25.87 12.25
N ARG A 196 33.52 25.89 11.04
CA ARG A 196 34.78 25.21 10.64
C ARG A 196 36.06 25.55 11.44
N HIS A 197 36.02 26.45 12.42
CA HIS A 197 37.22 26.99 13.08
C HIS A 197 37.51 26.50 14.51
N VAL A 198 36.61 25.80 15.23
CA VAL A 198 36.83 25.46 16.66
C VAL A 198 36.39 24.05 17.11
N GLN A 199 35.47 23.37 16.41
CA GLN A 199 34.95 22.05 16.80
C GLN A 199 34.86 21.09 15.61
N PRO A 200 34.85 19.75 15.84
CA PRO A 200 35.22 18.78 14.81
C PRO A 200 34.21 18.65 13.66
N ILE A 201 34.67 17.99 12.59
CA ILE A 201 33.90 17.74 11.36
C ILE A 201 32.68 16.88 11.70
N SER A 202 31.51 17.53 11.85
CA SER A 202 30.23 16.85 12.04
C SER A 202 29.99 15.88 10.90
N THR A 203 29.76 14.61 11.23
CA THR A 203 29.56 13.55 10.25
C THR A 203 28.32 13.79 9.41
N ARG A 204 28.30 13.23 8.19
CA ARG A 204 27.13 13.29 7.29
C ARG A 204 25.84 12.79 7.96
N ARG A 205 25.97 11.83 8.89
CA ARG A 205 24.90 11.23 9.69
C ARG A 205 24.27 12.26 10.65
N GLU A 206 25.08 13.06 11.35
CA GLU A 206 24.59 14.15 12.21
C GLU A 206 23.87 15.25 11.44
N ILE A 207 24.36 15.60 10.24
CA ILE A 207 23.72 16.61 9.38
C ILE A 207 22.31 16.14 9.02
N LEU A 208 22.18 14.89 8.59
CA LEU A 208 20.89 14.28 8.26
C LEU A 208 19.97 14.20 9.49
N SER A 209 20.48 13.86 10.68
CA SER A 209 19.69 13.89 11.93
C SER A 209 19.11 15.28 12.21
N LYS A 210 19.95 16.33 12.20
CA LYS A 210 19.52 17.71 12.46
C LYS A 210 18.52 18.23 11.42
N MET A 211 18.68 17.82 10.15
CA MET A 211 17.70 18.12 9.10
C MET A 211 16.39 17.35 9.30
N GLN A 212 16.45 16.09 9.73
CA GLN A 212 15.29 15.24 10.00
C GLN A 212 14.49 15.75 11.21
N GLU A 213 15.16 16.14 12.29
CA GLU A 213 14.57 16.80 13.47
C GLU A 213 13.83 18.08 13.06
N ARG A 214 14.45 18.91 12.20
CA ARG A 214 13.83 20.14 11.70
C ARG A 214 12.63 19.88 10.79
N ALA A 215 12.68 18.83 9.96
CA ALA A 215 11.54 18.40 9.14
C ALA A 215 10.38 17.89 10.02
N LEU A 216 10.68 17.06 11.02
CA LEU A 216 9.69 16.55 11.99
C LEU A 216 8.99 17.70 12.73
N PHE A 217 9.75 18.70 13.19
CA PHE A 217 9.19 19.87 13.85
C PHE A 217 8.23 20.64 12.94
N MET A 218 8.50 20.76 11.64
CA MET A 218 7.56 21.41 10.70
C MET A 218 6.34 20.56 10.38
N ILE A 219 6.47 19.22 10.36
CA ILE A 219 5.33 18.31 10.25
C ILE A 219 4.42 18.50 11.48
N GLN A 220 4.99 18.50 12.68
CA GLN A 220 4.28 18.66 13.96
C GLN A 220 3.66 20.06 14.17
N SER A 221 4.39 21.14 13.87
CA SER A 221 3.97 22.52 14.23
C SER A 221 3.23 23.28 13.13
N TYR A 222 3.20 22.77 11.89
CA TYR A 222 2.56 23.47 10.76
C TYR A 222 1.65 22.58 9.91
N TRP A 223 2.07 21.35 9.55
CA TRP A 223 1.22 20.46 8.75
C TRP A 223 0.13 19.77 9.57
N LEU A 224 0.46 19.29 10.76
CA LEU A 224 -0.49 18.61 11.66
C LEU A 224 -1.64 19.54 12.14
N PRO A 225 -1.42 20.82 12.51
CA PRO A 225 -2.53 21.74 12.81
C PRO A 225 -3.40 22.06 11.58
N LYS A 226 -2.81 22.13 10.38
CA LYS A 226 -3.59 22.32 9.14
C LYS A 226 -4.40 21.08 8.76
N PHE A 227 -3.86 19.88 9.00
CA PHE A 227 -4.60 18.63 8.89
C PHE A 227 -5.77 18.59 9.88
N PHE A 228 -5.57 19.01 11.13
CA PHE A 228 -6.66 19.09 12.13
C PHE A 228 -7.81 20.00 11.67
N ILE A 229 -7.50 21.18 11.14
CA ILE A 229 -8.50 22.10 10.59
C ILE A 229 -9.25 21.45 9.41
N HIS A 230 -8.53 20.77 8.51
CA HIS A 230 -9.14 20.02 7.41
C HIS A 230 -10.05 18.89 7.89
N CYS A 231 -9.66 18.13 8.92
CA CYS A 231 -10.49 17.09 9.52
C CYS A 231 -11.78 17.67 10.13
N LYS A 232 -11.70 18.80 10.85
CA LYS A 232 -12.90 19.44 11.43
C LYS A 232 -13.91 19.85 10.37
N MET A 233 -13.47 20.54 9.30
CA MET A 233 -14.35 20.91 8.19
C MET A 233 -14.99 19.67 7.54
N GLY A 234 -14.20 18.63 7.26
CA GLY A 234 -14.73 17.38 6.69
C GLY A 234 -15.70 16.64 7.61
N MET A 235 -15.58 16.77 8.93
CA MET A 235 -16.53 16.19 9.91
C MET A 235 -17.85 16.96 10.01
N GLU A 236 -17.85 18.26 9.69
CA GLU A 236 -19.05 19.09 9.63
C GLU A 236 -19.86 18.80 8.35
N GLU A 237 -19.16 18.52 7.24
CA GLU A 237 -19.75 18.12 5.95
C GLU A 237 -20.29 16.66 5.94
N GLU A 238 -19.52 15.70 6.47
CA GLU A 238 -19.81 14.27 6.35
C GLU A 238 -20.71 13.75 7.50
N LYS A 239 -21.93 13.32 7.16
CA LYS A 239 -22.95 12.89 8.13
C LYS A 239 -22.55 11.69 8.98
N SER A 240 -21.73 10.78 8.46
CA SER A 240 -21.21 9.64 9.24
C SER A 240 -20.23 10.05 10.35
N CYS A 241 -19.67 11.27 10.29
CA CYS A 241 -18.82 11.84 11.34
C CYS A 241 -19.59 12.53 12.47
N TRP A 242 -20.90 12.76 12.34
CA TRP A 242 -21.70 13.51 13.33
C TRP A 242 -21.61 12.98 14.78
N PRO A 243 -21.57 11.66 15.07
CA PRO A 243 -21.39 11.18 16.45
C PRO A 243 -20.05 11.59 17.07
N LEU A 244 -18.98 11.62 16.27
CA LEU A 244 -17.64 12.04 16.70
C LEU A 244 -17.58 13.57 16.91
N LEU A 245 -18.32 14.33 16.09
CA LEU A 245 -18.47 15.77 16.24
C LEU A 245 -19.26 16.13 17.51
N GLN A 246 -20.29 15.34 17.86
CA GLN A 246 -21.05 15.49 19.10
C GLN A 246 -20.16 15.22 20.32
N GLU A 247 -19.41 14.11 20.36
CA GLU A 247 -18.51 13.80 21.49
C GLU A 247 -17.44 14.91 21.67
N TYR A 248 -16.92 15.47 20.57
CA TYR A 248 -16.02 16.63 20.63
C TYR A 248 -16.69 17.88 21.23
N GLN A 249 -17.94 18.18 20.87
CA GLN A 249 -18.70 19.30 21.46
C GLN A 249 -18.99 19.10 22.94
N GLU A 250 -19.35 17.88 23.37
CA GLU A 250 -19.54 17.53 24.78
C GLU A 250 -18.22 17.69 25.57
N ARG A 251 -17.10 17.21 25.02
CA ARG A 251 -15.76 17.37 25.61
C ARG A 251 -15.29 18.82 25.71
N LEU A 252 -15.63 19.68 24.75
CA LEU A 252 -15.38 21.13 24.82
C LEU A 252 -16.13 21.78 25.99
N LEU A 253 -17.38 21.37 26.25
CA LEU A 253 -18.20 21.90 27.34
C LEU A 253 -17.76 21.41 28.73
N TRP A 254 -17.12 20.25 28.82
CA TRP A 254 -16.74 19.58 30.06
C TRP A 254 -15.32 19.92 30.58
N ALA A 255 -14.65 20.93 30.00
CA ALA A 255 -13.21 21.22 30.19
C ALA A 255 -12.72 21.58 31.63
N ASN A 256 -13.54 21.42 32.67
CA ASN A 256 -13.20 21.67 34.08
C ASN A 256 -13.37 20.44 35.01
N SER A 257 -13.83 19.28 34.53
CA SER A 257 -13.86 18.04 35.31
C SER A 257 -12.71 17.11 34.91
N GLN A 258 -12.05 16.48 35.90
CA GLN A 258 -11.06 15.43 35.63
C GLN A 258 -11.76 14.21 35.03
N GLU A 259 -11.24 13.69 33.90
CA GLU A 259 -11.66 12.37 33.41
C GLU A 259 -11.29 11.28 34.44
N PRO A 260 -12.19 10.35 34.77
CA PRO A 260 -11.85 9.18 35.56
C PRO A 260 -10.99 8.24 34.70
N SER A 261 -9.68 8.19 34.96
CA SER A 261 -8.71 7.35 34.26
C SER A 261 -8.81 5.85 34.63
N GLY A 262 -10.03 5.30 34.54
CA GLY A 262 -10.38 3.93 34.86
C GLY A 262 -9.96 2.91 33.79
N PHE A 263 -8.67 2.82 33.48
CA PHE A 263 -8.15 1.65 32.75
C PHE A 263 -8.25 0.41 33.64
N SER A 264 -9.33 -0.37 33.46
CA SER A 264 -9.47 -1.67 34.10
C SER A 264 -8.39 -2.61 33.55
N GLU A 265 -7.43 -3.00 34.40
CA GLU A 265 -6.44 -4.04 34.09
C GLU A 265 -7.10 -5.43 34.06
N ASN A 266 -7.98 -5.64 33.09
CA ASN A 266 -8.47 -6.97 32.75
C ASN A 266 -7.29 -7.77 32.21
N LEU A 267 -6.97 -8.88 32.87
CA LEU A 267 -5.96 -9.84 32.42
C LEU A 267 -6.35 -10.38 31.04
N PHE A 268 -5.71 -9.85 29.99
CA PHE A 268 -5.99 -10.15 28.58
C PHE A 268 -5.83 -11.65 28.27
N THR A 269 -6.92 -12.40 28.46
CA THR A 269 -7.01 -13.82 28.12
C THR A 269 -7.22 -13.92 26.62
N MET A 270 -6.12 -13.81 25.88
CA MET A 270 -6.13 -13.90 24.42
C MET A 270 -6.66 -15.27 24.00
N HIS A 271 -7.55 -15.29 23.00
CA HIS A 271 -8.09 -16.54 22.45
C HIS A 271 -8.09 -16.53 20.92
N ILE A 272 -7.98 -17.71 20.32
CA ILE A 272 -8.04 -17.90 18.87
C ILE A 272 -9.44 -18.40 18.50
N ARG A 273 -10.07 -17.77 17.51
CA ARG A 273 -11.37 -18.18 16.98
C ARG A 273 -11.30 -19.60 16.41
N ARG A 274 -12.23 -20.46 16.84
CA ARG A 274 -12.34 -21.84 16.33
C ARG A 274 -13.06 -21.86 14.97
N SER A 275 -12.57 -22.72 14.09
CA SER A 275 -13.12 -22.94 12.74
C SER A 275 -14.51 -23.58 12.75
N GLN A 276 -15.38 -23.20 11.82
CA GLN A 276 -16.76 -23.72 11.74
C GLN A 276 -16.91 -24.84 10.69
N GLY A 277 -16.13 -25.92 10.86
CA GLY A 277 -16.35 -27.20 10.15
C GLY A 277 -15.41 -27.50 8.97
N LEU A 278 -14.35 -26.72 8.75
CA LEU A 278 -13.35 -27.01 7.72
C LEU A 278 -12.54 -28.28 8.06
N SER A 279 -12.88 -29.38 7.39
CA SER A 279 -12.23 -30.69 7.52
C SER A 279 -11.12 -30.95 6.48
N GLY A 280 -10.81 -29.97 5.62
CA GLY A 280 -9.77 -30.08 4.61
C GLY A 280 -8.34 -29.93 5.17
N PRO A 281 -7.30 -30.32 4.40
CA PRO A 281 -5.93 -29.98 4.74
C PRO A 281 -5.71 -28.46 4.63
N TYR A 282 -5.07 -27.87 5.64
CA TYR A 282 -4.71 -26.45 5.65
C TYR A 282 -3.77 -26.12 4.48
N CYS A 283 -4.10 -25.08 3.69
CA CYS A 283 -3.28 -24.61 2.57
C CYS A 283 -3.63 -23.17 2.18
N SER A 284 -2.71 -22.22 2.39
CA SER A 284 -2.93 -20.81 2.03
C SER A 284 -3.02 -20.57 0.53
N LYS A 285 -2.30 -21.37 -0.29
CA LYS A 285 -2.39 -21.31 -1.75
C LYS A 285 -3.82 -21.50 -2.27
N VAL A 286 -4.59 -22.41 -1.66
CA VAL A 286 -5.98 -22.68 -2.07
C VAL A 286 -6.89 -21.50 -1.71
N ALA A 287 -6.87 -21.06 -0.45
CA ALA A 287 -7.70 -19.94 0.00
C ALA A 287 -7.40 -18.62 -0.74
N LYS A 288 -6.13 -18.36 -1.08
CA LYS A 288 -5.75 -17.20 -1.93
C LYS A 288 -6.32 -17.30 -3.34
N ALA A 289 -6.27 -18.48 -3.96
CA ALA A 289 -6.82 -18.69 -5.29
C ALA A 289 -8.35 -18.55 -5.32
N GLU A 290 -9.04 -18.91 -4.22
CA GLU A 290 -10.49 -18.75 -4.05
C GLU A 290 -10.90 -17.28 -3.88
N ILE A 291 -10.24 -16.54 -2.97
CA ILE A 291 -10.43 -15.09 -2.82
C ILE A 291 -10.21 -14.39 -4.16
N TRP A 292 -9.12 -14.71 -4.87
CA TRP A 292 -8.79 -13.97 -6.08
C TRP A 292 -9.72 -14.28 -7.25
N THR A 293 -10.30 -15.49 -7.35
CA THR A 293 -11.38 -15.71 -8.34
C THR A 293 -12.60 -14.86 -8.07
N LEU A 294 -13.04 -14.73 -6.82
CA LEU A 294 -14.17 -13.86 -6.47
C LEU A 294 -13.89 -12.37 -6.80
N VAL A 295 -12.64 -11.92 -6.67
CA VAL A 295 -12.23 -10.55 -7.01
C VAL A 295 -12.19 -10.30 -8.54
N GLN A 296 -11.93 -11.32 -9.36
CA GLN A 296 -12.01 -11.18 -10.82
C GLN A 296 -13.45 -11.26 -11.30
N GLU A 297 -14.21 -12.26 -10.85
CA GLU A 297 -15.64 -12.43 -11.15
C GLU A 297 -16.45 -11.18 -10.75
N GLY A 298 -16.08 -10.52 -9.65
CA GLY A 298 -16.65 -9.24 -9.22
C GLY A 298 -16.30 -8.03 -10.10
N ARG A 299 -15.20 -8.04 -10.86
CA ARG A 299 -14.88 -6.98 -11.86
C ARG A 299 -15.69 -7.16 -13.13
N ASP A 300 -15.79 -8.40 -13.60
CA ASP A 300 -16.47 -8.73 -14.86
C ASP A 300 -18.00 -8.56 -14.78
N THR A 301 -18.56 -8.47 -13.57
CA THR A 301 -20.02 -8.49 -13.34
C THR A 301 -20.58 -7.15 -12.79
N GLN A 302 -19.81 -6.06 -12.71
CA GLN A 302 -20.26 -4.85 -11.99
C GLN A 302 -20.21 -3.50 -12.71
N GLU A 303 -21.10 -3.35 -13.71
CA GLU A 303 -21.80 -2.07 -13.94
C GLU A 303 -23.19 -2.04 -13.25
N VAL A 304 -23.35 -2.76 -12.13
CA VAL A 304 -24.58 -2.80 -11.33
C VAL A 304 -24.33 -2.36 -9.89
N LYS A 305 -25.12 -1.37 -9.45
CA LYS A 305 -25.04 -0.65 -8.15
C LYS A 305 -24.64 -1.53 -6.96
N MET A 306 -23.64 -1.08 -6.21
CA MET A 306 -23.23 -1.66 -4.92
C MET A 306 -24.43 -1.80 -3.95
N PRO A 307 -24.66 -2.99 -3.38
CA PRO A 307 -25.57 -3.15 -2.25
C PRO A 307 -24.93 -2.60 -0.98
N SER A 308 -25.52 -1.55 -0.40
CA SER A 308 -25.16 -1.11 0.95
C SER A 308 -25.51 -2.18 1.98
N PHE A 309 -24.56 -2.56 2.85
CA PHE A 309 -24.82 -3.44 3.99
C PHE A 309 -25.72 -2.76 5.04
N GLN A 310 -27.04 -2.76 4.82
CA GLN A 310 -28.02 -2.42 5.84
C GLN A 310 -28.23 -3.61 6.76
N VAL A 311 -27.73 -3.51 8.00
CA VAL A 311 -28.13 -4.38 9.10
C VAL A 311 -29.60 -4.10 9.42
N GLN A 312 -30.49 -5.07 9.20
CA GLN A 312 -31.88 -4.93 9.66
C GLN A 312 -31.96 -5.19 11.18
N PRO A 313 -32.72 -4.38 11.94
CA PRO A 313 -32.98 -4.65 13.35
C PRO A 313 -33.81 -5.92 13.55
N GLU A 314 -33.63 -6.58 14.69
CA GLU A 314 -34.37 -7.79 15.05
C GLU A 314 -35.88 -7.54 15.15
N ARG A 315 -36.67 -8.39 14.48
CA ARG A 315 -38.12 -8.23 14.37
C ARG A 315 -38.83 -8.91 15.55
N GLN A 316 -39.31 -8.13 16.51
CA GLN A 316 -40.14 -8.64 17.61
C GLN A 316 -41.40 -9.36 17.08
N LEU A 317 -41.83 -10.43 17.74
CA LEU A 317 -43.07 -11.13 17.43
C LEU A 317 -44.28 -10.41 18.06
N GLY A 318 -45.29 -10.13 17.24
CA GLY A 318 -46.63 -9.66 17.63
C GLY A 318 -47.67 -10.15 16.61
N PRO A 319 -48.91 -10.55 17.01
CA PRO A 319 -49.66 -11.52 16.21
C PRO A 319 -50.78 -10.97 15.30
N ALA A 320 -51.01 -11.73 14.21
CA ALA A 320 -52.29 -12.02 13.55
C ALA A 320 -53.28 -10.89 13.16
N GLY A 321 -53.43 -10.69 11.85
CA GLY A 321 -54.58 -10.00 11.22
C GLY A 321 -54.74 -10.46 9.77
N SER A 322 -55.96 -10.78 9.33
CA SER A 322 -56.24 -11.43 8.03
C SER A 322 -57.11 -10.56 7.11
N THR A 323 -56.99 -10.73 5.78
CA THR A 323 -58.11 -11.01 4.81
C THR A 323 -57.99 -10.30 3.42
N LYS A 324 -57.87 -11.08 2.33
CA LYS A 324 -58.32 -10.89 0.90
C LYS A 324 -57.99 -9.57 0.13
N ALA A 325 -57.28 -9.66 -1.01
CA ALA A 325 -57.80 -9.68 -2.42
C ALA A 325 -58.01 -8.27 -3.06
N SER A 326 -58.13 -8.02 -4.38
CA SER A 326 -58.28 -8.87 -5.59
C SER A 326 -57.53 -8.31 -6.85
N ARG A 327 -58.00 -8.55 -8.10
CA ARG A 327 -57.32 -8.25 -9.40
C ARG A 327 -58.13 -7.25 -10.28
N LEU A 328 -57.51 -6.59 -11.28
CA LEU A 328 -57.69 -6.81 -12.76
C LEU A 328 -57.55 -5.53 -13.68
N ASP A 329 -56.88 -5.70 -14.85
CA ASP A 329 -56.93 -5.06 -16.20
C ASP A 329 -57.29 -3.58 -16.55
N LYS A 330 -56.48 -3.04 -17.50
CA LYS A 330 -56.76 -2.29 -18.77
C LYS A 330 -57.42 -0.89 -18.81
N ASP A 331 -56.91 0.01 -19.69
CA ASP A 331 -57.43 0.20 -21.07
C ASP A 331 -56.52 1.04 -22.02
N VAL A 332 -56.95 1.36 -23.27
CA VAL A 332 -56.09 1.75 -24.43
C VAL A 332 -56.65 2.87 -25.34
N LEU A 333 -55.79 3.80 -25.83
CA LEU A 333 -55.81 4.58 -27.12
C LEU A 333 -54.50 5.42 -27.22
N GLY A 334 -54.03 6.09 -28.30
CA GLY A 334 -54.45 6.30 -29.71
C GLY A 334 -54.75 7.79 -30.04
N SER A 335 -54.30 8.46 -31.12
CA SER A 335 -53.48 8.12 -32.31
C SER A 335 -52.89 9.39 -33.01
N ILE A 336 -52.10 9.29 -34.10
CA ILE A 336 -51.43 10.41 -34.84
C ILE A 336 -51.98 10.58 -36.28
N PRO A 337 -52.12 11.81 -36.81
CA PRO A 337 -51.51 12.22 -38.11
C PRO A 337 -50.83 13.63 -38.03
N GLN A 338 -49.64 13.92 -38.56
CA GLN A 338 -49.07 13.94 -39.94
C GLN A 338 -49.17 15.29 -40.70
N GLN A 339 -48.14 15.58 -41.52
CA GLN A 339 -47.98 16.67 -42.53
C GLN A 339 -47.78 18.12 -42.01
N SER A 340 -47.20 19.07 -42.76
CA SER A 340 -45.86 19.17 -43.41
C SER A 340 -45.81 20.42 -44.31
N GLU A 341 -44.79 21.29 -44.26
CA GLU A 341 -44.34 22.13 -45.42
C GLU A 341 -43.06 22.98 -45.19
N HIS A 342 -42.37 23.30 -46.30
CA HIS A 342 -41.20 24.18 -46.49
C HIS A 342 -41.26 24.65 -47.97
N PRO A 343 -40.88 25.90 -48.35
CA PRO A 343 -39.45 26.31 -48.36
C PRO A 343 -39.10 27.83 -48.31
N ALA A 344 -37.78 28.12 -48.18
CA ALA A 344 -36.94 29.23 -48.75
C ALA A 344 -37.52 30.67 -48.96
N ASN A 345 -36.77 31.78 -48.76
CA ASN A 345 -35.51 32.13 -49.46
C ASN A 345 -34.89 33.50 -48.99
N THR A 346 -33.59 33.75 -49.29
CA THR A 346 -32.90 35.09 -49.45
C THR A 346 -32.81 36.08 -48.25
N ALA A 347 -31.85 37.03 -48.14
CA ALA A 347 -30.50 37.26 -48.71
C ALA A 347 -29.73 38.41 -47.96
N PHE A 348 -28.52 38.77 -48.42
CA PHE A 348 -27.58 39.85 -47.95
C PHE A 348 -26.83 39.60 -46.62
N GLY A 349 -25.54 39.97 -46.45
CA GLY A 349 -24.50 40.38 -47.42
C GLY A 349 -23.42 41.33 -46.83
N GLY A 350 -22.11 41.02 -46.93
CA GLY A 350 -21.05 41.92 -46.43
C GLY A 350 -19.59 41.43 -46.56
N LYS A 351 -18.82 42.05 -47.47
CA LYS A 351 -17.40 41.81 -47.85
C LYS A 351 -16.36 41.70 -46.71
N GLY A 352 -15.28 40.96 -46.97
CA GLY A 352 -13.94 41.19 -46.40
C GLY A 352 -13.08 39.93 -46.32
N GLY A 353 -11.91 39.88 -46.98
CA GLY A 353 -11.07 38.66 -46.96
C GLY A 353 -9.59 38.88 -47.26
N ALA A 354 -8.76 38.02 -46.68
CA ALA A 354 -7.34 37.82 -46.98
C ALA A 354 -6.99 36.33 -46.79
N THR A 355 -5.95 35.84 -47.46
CA THR A 355 -5.72 34.40 -47.68
C THR A 355 -4.79 33.72 -46.68
N SER A 356 -5.05 32.45 -46.39
CA SER A 356 -4.10 31.52 -45.74
C SER A 356 -4.23 30.11 -46.36
N PRO A 357 -3.16 29.29 -46.46
CA PRO A 357 -3.17 28.07 -47.29
C PRO A 357 -3.99 26.91 -46.73
N LYS A 358 -4.51 26.07 -47.63
CA LYS A 358 -5.30 24.87 -47.30
C LYS A 358 -4.45 23.74 -46.69
N ARG A 359 -4.94 23.12 -45.62
CA ARG A 359 -4.66 21.71 -45.28
C ARG A 359 -5.94 20.89 -45.54
N PRO A 360 -5.88 19.68 -46.12
CA PRO A 360 -7.08 18.86 -46.33
C PRO A 360 -7.66 18.34 -45.02
N ARG A 361 -9.00 18.25 -44.93
CA ARG A 361 -9.71 17.42 -43.96
C ARG A 361 -10.26 16.18 -44.67
N PRO A 362 -10.05 14.97 -44.12
CA PRO A 362 -11.00 13.85 -44.28
C PRO A 362 -12.20 14.04 -43.33
N ASN A 363 -13.27 13.28 -43.55
CA ASN A 363 -14.51 13.37 -42.77
C ASN A 363 -14.42 12.60 -41.44
N ALA A 364 -15.32 12.91 -40.51
CA ALA A 364 -15.50 12.14 -39.30
C ALA A 364 -16.45 10.95 -39.55
N GLU A 365 -15.94 9.71 -39.40
CA GLU A 365 -16.72 8.47 -39.18
C GLU A 365 -15.76 7.27 -38.97
N GLN A 366 -14.95 7.30 -37.91
CA GLN A 366 -14.11 6.17 -37.48
C GLN A 366 -14.10 6.04 -35.95
N VAL A 367 -15.26 5.70 -35.38
CA VAL A 367 -15.33 4.97 -34.11
C VAL A 367 -15.31 3.49 -34.50
N LEU A 368 -14.18 2.82 -34.29
CA LEU A 368 -14.06 1.38 -34.50
C LEU A 368 -13.46 0.72 -33.26
N HIS A 369 -14.05 -0.43 -32.92
CA HIS A 369 -13.89 -1.16 -31.66
C HIS A 369 -12.44 -1.55 -31.36
N LEU A 370 -12.07 -1.51 -30.09
CA LEU A 370 -10.82 -2.07 -29.56
C LEU A 370 -11.07 -3.47 -28.95
N GLU A 371 -11.72 -4.33 -29.73
CA GLU A 371 -12.16 -5.67 -29.32
C GLU A 371 -11.83 -6.67 -30.43
N ASP A 372 -10.55 -7.12 -30.50
CA ASP A 372 -10.15 -8.43 -31.05
C ASP A 372 -8.61 -8.61 -31.04
N LEU A 373 -8.04 -9.13 -29.94
CA LEU A 373 -6.68 -9.71 -29.91
C LEU A 373 -6.56 -10.85 -28.86
N CYS A 374 -7.51 -11.79 -28.85
CA CYS A 374 -7.43 -13.01 -28.03
C CYS A 374 -8.03 -14.27 -28.71
N GLU A 375 -7.77 -14.48 -30.01
CA GLU A 375 -7.96 -15.79 -30.64
C GLU A 375 -6.69 -16.66 -30.56
N GLU A 376 -6.58 -17.50 -29.53
CA GLU A 376 -5.53 -18.52 -29.43
C GLU A 376 -5.82 -19.72 -30.36
N LYS A 377 -5.49 -19.58 -31.64
CA LYS A 377 -5.67 -20.66 -32.64
C LYS A 377 -4.49 -21.63 -32.68
N VAL A 378 -4.66 -22.73 -31.96
CA VAL A 378 -3.79 -23.93 -31.90
C VAL A 378 -3.51 -24.54 -33.28
N LEU A 379 -2.26 -24.93 -33.55
CA LEU A 379 -1.85 -26.07 -34.41
C LEU A 379 -0.46 -26.60 -33.92
N PRO A 380 -0.03 -27.85 -34.25
CA PRO A 380 0.83 -28.63 -33.33
C PRO A 380 2.15 -29.19 -33.93
N ASN A 381 2.84 -30.00 -33.11
CA ASN A 381 3.83 -31.02 -33.47
C ASN A 381 5.19 -30.57 -34.04
N LEU A 382 6.16 -30.34 -33.14
CA LEU A 382 7.53 -30.84 -33.35
C LEU A 382 7.94 -31.71 -32.15
N ARG A 383 8.40 -32.93 -32.41
CA ARG A 383 8.94 -33.84 -31.38
C ARG A 383 10.42 -33.55 -31.18
N SER A 384 10.84 -33.37 -29.93
CA SER A 384 12.23 -33.53 -29.51
C SER A 384 12.26 -34.18 -28.14
N SER A 385 13.22 -35.09 -27.91
CA SER A 385 13.17 -36.07 -26.82
C SER A 385 14.16 -35.73 -25.70
N ALA A 386 13.64 -35.18 -24.60
CA ALA A 386 14.34 -35.08 -23.31
C ALA A 386 13.31 -35.27 -22.18
N PRO A 387 13.68 -35.85 -21.02
CA PRO A 387 12.72 -36.19 -19.97
C PRO A 387 12.22 -34.93 -19.24
N LEU A 388 10.96 -34.55 -19.47
CA LEU A 388 10.30 -33.54 -18.64
C LEU A 388 10.15 -34.06 -17.20
N VAL A 389 10.67 -33.27 -16.24
CA VAL A 389 10.11 -33.25 -14.89
C VAL A 389 8.63 -32.91 -15.01
N GLN A 390 7.75 -33.67 -14.35
CA GLN A 390 6.30 -33.49 -14.48
C GLN A 390 5.87 -32.12 -13.95
N LEU A 391 5.59 -31.18 -14.86
CA LEU A 391 5.09 -29.86 -14.50
C LEU A 391 3.68 -30.03 -13.88
N PRO A 392 3.42 -29.49 -12.67
CA PRO A 392 2.11 -29.59 -12.04
C PRO A 392 1.04 -28.88 -12.89
N SER A 393 -0.19 -29.39 -12.83
CA SER A 393 -1.22 -29.10 -13.84
C SER A 393 -1.48 -27.60 -14.07
N LEU A 394 -1.37 -27.16 -15.33
CA LEU A 394 -1.41 -25.75 -15.76
C LEU A 394 -2.57 -24.94 -15.14
N LYS A 395 -3.75 -25.56 -15.00
CA LYS A 395 -4.94 -24.93 -14.37
C LYS A 395 -4.71 -24.42 -12.95
N LYS A 396 -3.75 -24.98 -12.21
CA LYS A 396 -3.32 -24.45 -10.89
C LYS A 396 -2.43 -23.23 -11.06
N LEU A 397 -1.44 -23.29 -11.95
CA LEU A 397 -0.48 -22.22 -12.20
C LEU A 397 -1.15 -20.93 -12.70
N VAL A 398 -2.15 -21.05 -13.60
CA VAL A 398 -2.91 -19.91 -14.14
C VAL A 398 -3.64 -19.12 -13.04
N LYS A 399 -4.21 -19.79 -12.03
CA LYS A 399 -4.81 -19.12 -10.87
C LYS A 399 -3.78 -18.45 -9.94
N THR A 400 -2.56 -18.99 -9.88
CA THR A 400 -1.46 -18.36 -9.11
C THR A 400 -0.94 -17.10 -9.82
N LEU A 401 -0.76 -17.17 -11.14
CA LEU A 401 -0.26 -16.06 -11.98
C LEU A 401 -1.14 -14.81 -11.92
N SER A 402 -2.48 -14.97 -11.80
CA SER A 402 -3.39 -13.82 -11.78
C SER A 402 -3.37 -13.02 -10.48
N PHE A 403 -2.98 -13.63 -9.34
CA PHE A 403 -2.78 -12.89 -8.08
C PHE A 403 -1.33 -12.42 -7.90
N LEU A 404 -0.34 -13.12 -8.47
CA LEU A 404 1.08 -12.94 -8.16
C LEU A 404 1.57 -11.47 -8.24
N PRO A 405 1.23 -10.65 -9.25
CA PRO A 405 1.63 -9.24 -9.29
C PRO A 405 1.28 -8.47 -8.00
N TRP A 406 0.10 -8.73 -7.41
CA TRP A 406 -0.35 -8.06 -6.18
C TRP A 406 0.43 -8.51 -4.95
N ALA A 407 0.82 -9.79 -4.90
CA ALA A 407 1.72 -10.31 -3.87
C ALA A 407 3.13 -9.72 -4.00
N LEU A 408 3.61 -9.44 -5.22
CA LEU A 408 4.88 -8.77 -5.47
C LEU A 408 4.81 -7.27 -5.12
N SER A 409 3.82 -6.50 -5.59
CA SER A 409 3.66 -5.07 -5.20
C SER A 409 3.65 -4.92 -3.67
N ALA A 410 2.96 -5.82 -2.97
CA ALA A 410 2.88 -5.84 -1.51
C ALA A 410 4.17 -6.29 -0.79
N GLU A 411 5.09 -6.97 -1.47
CA GLU A 411 6.30 -7.52 -0.83
C GLU A 411 7.20 -6.41 -0.24
N THR A 412 7.37 -5.30 -0.96
CA THR A 412 8.20 -4.18 -0.51
C THR A 412 7.65 -3.59 0.78
N CYS A 413 6.33 -3.38 0.84
CA CYS A 413 5.57 -3.00 2.02
C CYS A 413 5.65 -4.06 3.14
N ALA A 414 5.74 -5.34 2.81
CA ALA A 414 5.89 -6.43 3.76
C ALA A 414 7.33 -6.63 4.29
N GLY A 415 8.31 -5.82 3.89
CA GLY A 415 9.69 -5.98 4.35
C GLY A 415 10.39 -7.21 3.75
N ARG A 416 10.04 -7.57 2.51
CA ARG A 416 10.71 -8.55 1.63
C ARG A 416 10.84 -10.01 2.14
N PRO A 417 9.76 -10.65 2.62
CA PRO A 417 9.78 -12.04 3.09
C PRO A 417 10.01 -13.08 1.99
N PHE A 418 9.55 -12.87 0.75
CA PHE A 418 9.72 -13.83 -0.35
C PHE A 418 11.16 -13.82 -0.87
N ARG A 419 11.76 -12.63 -1.04
CA ARG A 419 13.19 -12.47 -1.33
C ARG A 419 14.08 -13.04 -0.24
N ASP A 420 13.73 -12.87 1.04
CA ASP A 420 14.44 -13.49 2.16
C ASP A 420 14.20 -15.01 2.26
N PHE A 421 13.19 -15.56 1.56
CA PHE A 421 13.06 -17.01 1.31
C PHE A 421 13.98 -17.44 0.16
N LEU A 422 13.94 -16.78 -1.00
CA LEU A 422 14.81 -17.08 -2.16
C LEU A 422 16.29 -17.06 -1.77
N LYS A 423 16.73 -16.06 -0.99
CA LYS A 423 18.10 -15.97 -0.47
C LYS A 423 18.48 -17.05 0.55
N ARG A 424 17.52 -17.70 1.21
CA ARG A 424 17.77 -18.88 2.09
C ARG A 424 17.85 -20.20 1.32
N GLN A 425 17.54 -20.17 0.01
CA GLN A 425 17.58 -21.31 -0.91
C GLN A 425 18.65 -21.11 -2.01
N ASP A 426 19.56 -20.14 -1.82
CA ASP A 426 20.61 -19.71 -2.76
C ASP A 426 20.12 -19.39 -4.20
N ARG A 427 18.84 -18.99 -4.31
CA ARG A 427 18.15 -18.62 -5.57
C ARG A 427 18.54 -17.22 -6.04
N SER A 428 19.76 -17.07 -6.52
CA SER A 428 20.35 -15.79 -6.93
C SER A 428 19.69 -15.19 -8.16
N THR A 429 19.41 -15.97 -9.20
CA THR A 429 18.74 -15.52 -10.43
C THR A 429 17.32 -15.05 -10.15
N GLU A 430 16.57 -15.81 -9.36
CA GLU A 430 15.20 -15.51 -8.95
C GLU A 430 15.16 -14.27 -8.04
N THR A 431 16.13 -14.12 -7.14
CA THR A 431 16.33 -12.90 -6.34
C THR A 431 16.55 -11.67 -7.23
N ASN A 432 17.38 -11.80 -8.28
CA ASN A 432 17.68 -10.70 -9.21
C ASN A 432 16.47 -10.34 -10.08
N LEU A 433 15.70 -11.34 -10.55
CA LEU A 433 14.44 -11.12 -11.27
C LEU A 433 13.41 -10.38 -10.40
N LEU A 434 13.33 -10.74 -9.12
CA LEU A 434 12.44 -10.11 -8.15
C LEU A 434 12.88 -8.67 -7.81
N ASP A 435 14.18 -8.43 -7.63
CA ASP A 435 14.71 -7.07 -7.46
C ASP A 435 14.52 -6.18 -8.70
N LEU A 436 14.67 -6.74 -9.91
CA LEU A 436 14.32 -6.08 -11.18
C LEU A 436 12.83 -5.74 -11.25
N TRP A 437 11.95 -6.67 -10.87
CA TRP A 437 10.50 -6.44 -10.84
C TRP A 437 10.13 -5.27 -9.92
N HIS A 438 10.73 -5.21 -8.73
CA HIS A 438 10.51 -4.12 -7.77
C HIS A 438 11.05 -2.77 -8.24
N ASP A 439 12.21 -2.76 -8.89
CA ASP A 439 12.77 -1.51 -9.45
C ASP A 439 11.96 -1.00 -10.66
N LEU A 440 11.40 -1.89 -11.46
CA LEU A 440 10.45 -1.56 -12.54
C LEU A 440 9.14 -0.98 -11.99
N GLU A 441 8.59 -1.58 -10.92
CA GLU A 441 7.40 -1.09 -10.22
C GLU A 441 7.66 0.30 -9.60
N GLU A 442 8.84 0.55 -9.04
CA GLU A 442 9.24 1.88 -8.53
C GLU A 442 9.38 2.92 -9.65
N PHE A 443 9.84 2.52 -10.84
CA PHE A 443 10.02 3.41 -11.98
C PHE A 443 8.68 3.92 -12.56
N LEU A 444 7.63 3.08 -12.56
CA LEU A 444 6.35 3.38 -13.20
C LEU A 444 5.70 4.71 -12.72
N PRO A 445 5.44 4.96 -11.41
CA PRO A 445 4.84 6.22 -10.96
C PRO A 445 5.69 7.45 -11.30
N VAL A 446 7.02 7.33 -11.23
CA VAL A 446 7.95 8.45 -11.48
C VAL A 446 7.92 8.87 -12.96
N VAL A 447 7.63 7.93 -13.87
CA VAL A 447 7.49 8.18 -15.32
C VAL A 447 6.07 8.64 -15.69
N LEU A 448 5.04 8.07 -15.08
CA LEU A 448 3.64 8.36 -15.41
C LEU A 448 3.17 9.72 -14.88
N ASP A 449 3.85 10.30 -13.87
CA ASP A 449 3.64 11.68 -13.41
C ASP A 449 4.75 12.62 -13.92
N PRO A 450 4.56 13.33 -15.06
CA PRO A 450 5.45 14.37 -15.54
C PRO A 450 5.23 15.74 -14.86
N SER A 451 4.20 15.90 -14.03
CA SER A 451 3.89 17.18 -13.38
C SER A 451 4.81 17.48 -12.19
N ARG A 452 5.37 16.44 -11.57
CA ARG A 452 6.36 16.57 -10.49
C ARG A 452 7.68 17.13 -11.02
N GLU A 453 8.05 18.34 -10.58
CA GLU A 453 9.33 19.04 -10.86
C GLU A 453 10.61 18.25 -10.50
N ASN A 454 10.46 17.19 -9.70
CA ASN A 454 11.52 16.29 -9.26
C ASN A 454 11.63 15.01 -10.11
N SER A 455 10.73 14.80 -11.08
CA SER A 455 10.61 13.54 -11.81
C SER A 455 11.82 13.24 -12.70
N PHE A 456 12.27 14.16 -13.57
CA PHE A 456 13.31 13.89 -14.58
C PHE A 456 14.59 13.25 -14.02
N PHE A 457 15.20 13.86 -12.98
CA PHE A 457 16.42 13.32 -12.37
C PHE A 457 16.19 11.97 -11.68
N LEU A 458 15.01 11.75 -11.10
CA LEU A 458 14.66 10.49 -10.46
C LEU A 458 14.39 9.38 -11.50
N ARG A 459 13.74 9.69 -12.63
CA ARG A 459 13.59 8.78 -13.77
C ARG A 459 14.96 8.32 -14.26
N HIS A 460 15.84 9.26 -14.60
CA HIS A 460 17.14 8.92 -15.17
C HIS A 460 18.01 8.13 -14.17
N PHE A 461 17.99 8.48 -12.88
CA PHE A 461 18.68 7.72 -11.84
C PHE A 461 18.17 6.28 -11.70
N ILE A 462 16.84 6.07 -11.66
CA ILE A 462 16.26 4.72 -11.54
C ILE A 462 16.49 3.92 -12.83
N GLY A 463 16.30 4.51 -14.01
CA GLY A 463 16.54 3.89 -15.30
C GLY A 463 18.01 3.48 -15.50
N GLU A 464 18.96 4.37 -15.19
CA GLU A 464 20.39 4.07 -15.20
C GLU A 464 20.75 2.95 -14.21
N LYS A 465 20.18 2.98 -12.99
CA LYS A 465 20.34 1.91 -11.99
C LYS A 465 19.88 0.56 -12.54
N ILE A 466 18.66 0.47 -13.07
CA ILE A 466 18.10 -0.78 -13.62
C ILE A 466 19.00 -1.29 -14.76
N CYS A 467 19.41 -0.41 -15.68
CA CYS A 467 20.26 -0.79 -16.79
C CYS A 467 21.62 -1.35 -16.36
N LYS A 468 22.30 -0.72 -15.39
CA LYS A 468 23.59 -1.19 -14.87
C LYS A 468 23.50 -2.42 -13.95
N THR A 469 22.38 -2.59 -13.26
CA THR A 469 22.23 -3.69 -12.27
C THR A 469 21.77 -4.99 -12.92
N TYR A 470 20.94 -4.93 -13.97
CA TYR A 470 20.30 -6.12 -14.56
C TYR A 470 20.45 -6.23 -16.09
N LEU A 471 20.67 -5.13 -16.82
CA LEU A 471 20.57 -5.10 -18.29
C LEU A 471 21.91 -4.78 -19.01
N GLU A 472 23.04 -5.08 -18.40
CA GLU A 472 24.33 -5.07 -19.11
C GLU A 472 24.44 -6.28 -20.06
N GLU A 473 25.28 -6.19 -21.09
CA GLU A 473 25.33 -7.21 -22.16
C GLU A 473 25.67 -8.63 -21.64
N GLY A 474 26.43 -8.71 -20.54
CA GLY A 474 26.78 -9.95 -19.86
C GLY A 474 25.69 -10.50 -18.92
N THR A 475 24.81 -9.65 -18.37
CA THR A 475 23.70 -10.08 -17.48
C THR A 475 22.44 -10.40 -18.27
N ILE A 476 22.19 -9.74 -19.41
CA ILE A 476 21.08 -10.04 -20.33
C ILE A 476 21.05 -11.52 -20.75
N GLN A 477 22.22 -12.15 -20.90
CA GLN A 477 22.34 -13.56 -21.27
C GLN A 477 22.09 -14.55 -20.11
N GLN A 478 21.96 -14.04 -18.87
CA GLN A 478 21.80 -14.85 -17.65
C GLN A 478 20.36 -14.82 -17.10
N LEU A 479 19.54 -13.86 -17.55
CA LEU A 479 18.15 -13.74 -17.13
C LEU A 479 17.25 -14.63 -18.01
N PRO A 480 16.38 -15.49 -17.45
CA PRO A 480 15.44 -16.34 -18.18
C PRO A 480 14.21 -15.54 -18.67
N LEU A 481 14.46 -14.47 -19.44
CA LEU A 481 13.46 -13.56 -20.01
C LEU A 481 13.73 -13.40 -21.52
N GLU A 482 12.79 -12.89 -22.31
CA GLU A 482 13.02 -12.71 -23.74
C GLU A 482 14.13 -11.68 -24.01
N THR A 483 15.15 -12.07 -24.80
CA THR A 483 16.23 -11.15 -25.21
C THR A 483 15.70 -9.91 -25.94
N ARG A 484 14.54 -10.00 -26.60
CA ARG A 484 13.83 -8.85 -27.19
C ARG A 484 13.35 -7.90 -26.10
N THR A 485 12.64 -8.43 -25.09
CA THR A 485 12.12 -7.66 -23.95
C THR A 485 13.25 -6.96 -23.19
N LEU A 486 14.33 -7.67 -22.86
CA LEU A 486 15.50 -7.13 -22.16
C LEU A 486 16.19 -6.01 -22.96
N ARG A 487 16.44 -6.21 -24.26
CA ARG A 487 17.08 -5.20 -25.12
C ARG A 487 16.18 -3.98 -25.32
N SER A 488 14.88 -4.18 -25.51
CA SER A 488 13.92 -3.08 -25.63
C SER A 488 13.81 -2.29 -24.33
N LEU A 489 13.79 -2.94 -23.16
CA LEU A 489 13.82 -2.24 -21.86
C LEU A 489 15.03 -1.32 -21.74
N ARG A 490 16.24 -1.87 -21.89
CA ARG A 490 17.50 -1.11 -21.75
C ARG A 490 17.49 0.18 -22.58
N ASN A 491 17.01 0.11 -23.81
CA ASN A 491 16.98 1.26 -24.72
C ASN A 491 16.05 2.39 -24.25
N HIS A 492 14.89 2.10 -23.66
CA HIS A 492 13.95 3.14 -23.19
C HIS A 492 14.26 3.61 -21.76
N LEU A 493 14.72 2.70 -20.88
CA LEU A 493 15.07 3.02 -19.50
C LEU A 493 16.28 3.96 -19.42
N MET A 494 17.29 3.81 -20.30
CA MET A 494 18.40 4.77 -20.38
C MET A 494 17.94 6.19 -20.76
N SER A 495 16.89 6.32 -21.58
CA SER A 495 16.28 7.60 -21.94
C SER A 495 15.39 8.18 -20.82
N GLY A 496 15.05 7.41 -19.79
CA GLY A 496 14.09 7.80 -18.75
C GLY A 496 12.63 7.84 -19.24
N GLU A 497 12.33 7.17 -20.35
CA GLU A 497 11.02 7.19 -21.03
C GLU A 497 10.09 6.06 -20.57
N PHE A 498 8.79 6.24 -20.81
CA PHE A 498 7.82 5.16 -20.63
C PHE A 498 8.03 4.06 -21.68
N SER A 499 7.87 2.79 -21.27
CA SER A 499 8.01 1.66 -22.18
C SER A 499 6.97 0.57 -21.85
N PRO A 500 6.09 0.18 -22.79
CA PRO A 500 5.19 -0.97 -22.61
C PRO A 500 5.93 -2.29 -22.32
N TRP A 501 7.23 -2.36 -22.64
CA TRP A 501 8.10 -3.48 -22.32
C TRP A 501 8.30 -3.69 -20.81
N ILE A 502 7.99 -2.69 -19.96
CA ILE A 502 7.95 -2.82 -18.50
C ILE A 502 6.91 -3.87 -18.10
N PHE A 503 5.65 -3.71 -18.54
CA PHE A 503 4.57 -4.66 -18.24
C PHE A 503 4.84 -6.04 -18.84
N ARG A 504 5.48 -6.12 -20.01
CA ARG A 504 5.88 -7.40 -20.60
C ARG A 504 6.91 -8.13 -19.73
N ALA A 505 7.96 -7.44 -19.27
CA ALA A 505 8.92 -8.06 -18.36
C ALA A 505 8.32 -8.38 -17.00
N GLN A 506 7.46 -7.53 -16.43
CA GLN A 506 6.75 -7.85 -15.20
C GLN A 506 5.91 -9.13 -15.34
N LYS A 507 5.29 -9.38 -16.50
CA LYS A 507 4.61 -10.63 -16.83
C LYS A 507 5.59 -11.81 -16.98
N GLU A 508 6.62 -11.71 -17.82
CA GLU A 508 7.63 -12.77 -18.02
C GLU A 508 8.31 -13.16 -16.68
N ILE A 509 8.61 -12.18 -15.82
CA ILE A 509 9.13 -12.41 -14.46
C ILE A 509 8.11 -13.12 -13.57
N CYS A 510 6.83 -12.74 -13.61
CA CYS A 510 5.78 -13.45 -12.86
C CYS A 510 5.64 -14.90 -13.31
N GLU A 511 5.77 -15.19 -14.61
CA GLU A 511 5.75 -16.56 -15.15
C GLU A 511 6.90 -17.41 -14.59
N VAL A 512 8.11 -16.86 -14.46
CA VAL A 512 9.26 -17.54 -13.83
C VAL A 512 9.11 -17.68 -12.30
N LEU A 513 8.71 -16.61 -11.61
CA LEU A 513 8.68 -16.58 -10.14
C LEU A 513 7.49 -17.36 -9.53
N CYS A 514 6.48 -17.69 -10.32
CA CYS A 514 5.25 -18.34 -9.87
C CYS A 514 5.50 -19.61 -9.05
N CYS A 515 6.28 -20.57 -9.58
CA CYS A 515 6.58 -21.82 -8.88
C CYS A 515 7.29 -21.60 -7.54
N PHE A 516 8.27 -20.69 -7.50
CA PHE A 516 9.01 -20.37 -6.27
C PHE A 516 8.15 -19.65 -5.23
N TYR A 517 7.17 -18.86 -5.66
CA TYR A 517 6.21 -18.26 -4.75
C TYR A 517 5.24 -19.31 -4.17
N GLU A 518 4.86 -20.33 -4.93
CA GLU A 518 4.11 -21.48 -4.38
C GLU A 518 4.94 -22.28 -3.35
N GLU A 519 6.25 -22.46 -3.59
CA GLU A 519 7.18 -23.04 -2.60
C GLU A 519 7.28 -22.18 -1.32
N PHE A 520 7.29 -20.86 -1.46
CA PHE A 520 7.30 -19.92 -0.34
C PHE A 520 6.01 -20.00 0.50
N LEU A 521 4.83 -20.07 -0.13
CA LEU A 521 3.58 -20.31 0.60
C LEU A 521 3.61 -21.65 1.35
N ALA A 522 4.22 -22.69 0.78
CA ALA A 522 4.38 -23.98 1.44
C ALA A 522 5.40 -23.95 2.61
N ASP A 523 6.43 -23.08 2.59
CA ASP A 523 7.30 -22.82 3.75
C ASP A 523 6.54 -22.06 4.85
N ASP A 524 5.76 -21.04 4.49
CA ASP A 524 4.96 -20.26 5.43
C ASP A 524 3.92 -21.15 6.14
N ASP A 525 3.14 -21.91 5.37
CA ASP A 525 2.16 -22.89 5.87
C ASP A 525 2.81 -23.92 6.79
N ARG A 526 3.95 -24.50 6.38
CA ARG A 526 4.71 -25.48 7.17
C ARG A 526 5.22 -24.88 8.47
N THR A 527 5.80 -23.68 8.45
CA THR A 527 6.34 -23.05 9.67
C THR A 527 5.22 -22.64 10.63
N PHE A 528 4.08 -22.19 10.13
CA PHE A 528 2.90 -21.88 10.93
C PHE A 528 2.35 -23.13 11.63
N LEU A 529 2.06 -24.20 10.88
CA LEU A 529 1.56 -25.46 11.44
C LEU A 529 2.54 -26.08 12.45
N GLN A 530 3.86 -25.98 12.23
CA GLN A 530 4.87 -26.46 13.19
C GLN A 530 4.79 -25.77 14.55
N PHE A 531 4.37 -24.51 14.62
CA PHE A 531 4.13 -23.83 15.91
C PHE A 531 2.78 -24.25 16.50
N MET A 532 1.71 -24.27 15.70
CA MET A 532 0.37 -24.58 16.20
C MET A 532 0.24 -26.03 16.72
N VAL A 533 0.94 -27.00 16.12
CA VAL A 533 0.98 -28.40 16.59
C VAL A 533 1.87 -28.57 17.83
N LYS A 534 2.99 -27.84 17.94
CA LYS A 534 3.91 -27.97 19.10
C LYS A 534 3.32 -27.46 20.42
N GLY A 535 2.20 -26.75 20.39
CA GLY A 535 1.41 -26.43 21.58
C GLY A 535 0.77 -27.63 22.29
N MET A 536 0.89 -28.85 21.75
CA MET A 536 0.31 -30.09 22.32
C MET A 536 1.21 -30.80 23.37
N HIS A 537 2.36 -30.23 23.72
CA HIS A 537 3.30 -30.79 24.71
C HIS A 537 3.70 -29.73 25.76
N GLY A 538 2.70 -29.19 26.46
CA GLY A 538 2.83 -28.35 27.65
C GLY A 538 1.85 -28.81 28.72
#